data_AF-A0A0F8WNR3-F1
#
_entry.id   AF-A0A0F8WNR3-F1
#
_cell.length_a   1.000
_cell.length_b   1.000
_cell.length_c   1.000
_cell.angle_alpha   90.00
_cell.angle_beta   90.00
_cell.angle_gamma   90.00
#
_symmetry.space_group_name_H-M   'P 1'
#
loop_
_entity.id
_entity.type
_entity.pdbx_description
1 polymer ?
#
loop_
_entity_poly.entity_id
_entity_poly.type
_entity_poly.pdbx_seq_one_letter_code
_entity_poly.pdbx_strand_id
1 'polypeptide(L)'
;MKNKLDAYRNAGLKAVEFTLKFQQPDGGYIWEGFVKDAYHKQAYTWQLFGHFSEAQRLLNWVKKNTLQSDGQLKDFSGDIYKHSWFFQGAHKLGRFDLSYPVMSFILSCQAPCGGFPHFAGDELIRSLATAWTGVSALYYGNVEVAKKVAQCCISMLEQQPREDRFYFQMTQDGKLATEKDYPNAEFIDSTKTMQCYWEVG
;
A
#
# COMPACT_ATOMS: atom_id res chain seq x y z
N MET A 1 -18.83 -5.35 -27.08
CA MET A 1 -17.81 -5.60 -26.04
C MET A 1 -16.41 -5.15 -26.44
N LYS A 2 -15.91 -5.49 -27.65
CA LYS A 2 -14.58 -5.07 -28.14
C LYS A 2 -14.31 -3.56 -28.01
N ASN A 3 -15.24 -2.72 -28.48
CA ASN A 3 -15.11 -1.25 -28.38
C ASN A 3 -15.01 -0.72 -26.94
N LYS A 4 -15.61 -1.40 -25.94
CA LYS A 4 -15.49 -0.99 -24.52
C LYS A 4 -14.12 -1.36 -23.96
N LEU A 5 -13.59 -2.54 -24.30
CA LEU A 5 -12.25 -2.96 -23.88
C LEU A 5 -11.17 -2.04 -24.46
N ASP A 6 -11.30 -1.65 -25.72
CA ASP A 6 -10.35 -0.72 -26.35
C ASP A 6 -10.45 0.68 -25.73
N ALA A 7 -11.65 1.14 -25.38
CA ALA A 7 -11.83 2.39 -24.63
C ALA A 7 -11.15 2.35 -23.26
N TYR A 8 -11.25 1.24 -22.50
CA TYR A 8 -10.57 1.11 -21.21
C TYR A 8 -9.04 1.11 -21.35
N ARG A 9 -8.50 0.40 -22.34
CA ARG A 9 -7.05 0.41 -22.62
C ARG A 9 -6.56 1.81 -22.98
N ASN A 10 -7.28 2.49 -23.85
CA ASN A 10 -6.96 3.86 -24.25
C ASN A 10 -7.04 4.85 -23.08
N ALA A 11 -7.99 4.68 -22.18
CA ALA A 11 -8.08 5.48 -20.96
C ALA A 11 -6.86 5.25 -20.04
N GLY A 12 -6.45 3.99 -19.85
CA GLY A 12 -5.25 3.65 -19.09
C GLY A 12 -3.97 4.27 -19.67
N LEU A 13 -3.77 4.13 -20.99
CA LEU A 13 -2.64 4.75 -21.69
C LEU A 13 -2.64 6.27 -21.51
N LYS A 14 -3.78 6.94 -21.71
CA LYS A 14 -3.90 8.40 -21.51
C LYS A 14 -3.57 8.82 -20.09
N ALA A 15 -3.99 8.03 -19.09
CA ALA A 15 -3.68 8.32 -17.69
C ALA A 15 -2.18 8.21 -17.42
N VAL A 16 -1.51 7.16 -17.92
CA VAL A 16 -0.06 7.00 -17.75
C VAL A 16 0.71 8.11 -18.45
N GLU A 17 0.39 8.40 -19.71
CA GLU A 17 0.99 9.49 -20.47
C GLU A 17 0.81 10.85 -19.79
N PHE A 18 -0.35 11.09 -19.18
CA PHE A 18 -0.56 12.29 -18.38
C PHE A 18 0.39 12.33 -17.18
N THR A 19 0.50 11.24 -16.41
CA THR A 19 1.40 11.21 -15.25
C THR A 19 2.87 11.37 -15.66
N LEU A 20 3.31 10.76 -16.76
CA LEU A 20 4.71 10.84 -17.18
C LEU A 20 5.21 12.26 -17.46
N LYS A 21 4.31 13.18 -17.84
CA LYS A 21 4.63 14.60 -18.02
C LYS A 21 5.11 15.30 -16.74
N PHE A 22 4.86 14.71 -15.58
CA PHE A 22 5.28 15.24 -14.29
C PHE A 22 6.56 14.59 -13.75
N GLN A 23 7.13 13.59 -14.45
CA GLN A 23 8.46 13.09 -14.10
C GLN A 23 9.50 14.18 -14.36
N GLN A 24 10.28 14.50 -13.34
CA GLN A 24 11.32 15.52 -13.39
C GLN A 24 12.57 15.00 -14.10
N PRO A 25 13.44 15.90 -14.62
CA PRO A 25 14.67 15.51 -15.30
C PRO A 25 15.62 14.64 -14.46
N ASP A 26 15.59 14.78 -13.13
CA ASP A 26 16.39 13.97 -12.20
C ASP A 26 15.78 12.58 -11.92
N GLY A 27 14.62 12.28 -12.50
CA GLY A 27 13.86 11.05 -12.34
C GLY A 27 12.75 11.12 -11.29
N GLY A 28 12.72 12.16 -10.45
CA GLY A 28 11.74 12.33 -9.38
C GLY A 28 10.32 12.52 -9.90
N TYR A 29 9.34 12.23 -9.03
CA TYR A 29 7.90 12.47 -9.28
C TYR A 29 7.31 13.37 -8.18
N ILE A 30 8.08 14.37 -7.75
CA ILE A 30 7.68 15.34 -6.73
C ILE A 30 8.09 16.72 -7.23
N TRP A 31 7.19 17.68 -7.13
CA TRP A 31 7.44 19.09 -7.41
C TRP A 31 6.94 19.95 -6.25
N GLU A 32 7.36 21.22 -6.23
CA GLU A 32 6.99 22.16 -5.18
C GLU A 32 5.46 22.30 -5.07
N GLY A 33 4.95 22.28 -3.83
CA GLY A 33 3.52 22.32 -3.54
C GLY A 33 2.77 20.99 -3.73
N PHE A 34 3.43 19.93 -4.22
CA PHE A 34 2.82 18.61 -4.33
C PHE A 34 3.15 17.71 -3.12
N VAL A 35 2.32 16.69 -2.91
CA VAL A 35 2.51 15.75 -1.79
C VAL A 35 3.78 14.92 -2.04
N LYS A 36 4.69 14.90 -1.06
CA LYS A 36 6.02 14.28 -1.19
C LYS A 36 6.00 12.76 -1.33
N ASP A 37 4.89 12.11 -1.01
CA ASP A 37 4.74 10.64 -1.08
C ASP A 37 3.97 10.14 -2.31
N ALA A 38 3.60 11.06 -3.21
CA ALA A 38 2.69 10.79 -4.33
C ALA A 38 3.28 9.89 -5.44
N TYR A 39 4.46 9.31 -5.22
CA TYR A 39 5.13 8.41 -6.16
C TYR A 39 4.93 6.92 -5.86
N HIS A 40 4.29 6.54 -4.75
CA HIS A 40 4.22 5.16 -4.25
C HIS A 40 3.64 4.13 -5.24
N LYS A 41 2.75 4.52 -6.15
CA LYS A 41 2.17 3.64 -7.19
C LYS A 41 2.85 3.75 -8.55
N GLN A 42 3.73 4.73 -8.77
CA GLN A 42 4.14 5.13 -10.12
C GLN A 42 5.01 4.07 -10.79
N ALA A 43 5.97 3.49 -10.09
CA ALA A 43 6.79 2.41 -10.66
C ALA A 43 5.96 1.18 -11.04
N TYR A 44 4.89 0.87 -10.30
CA TYR A 44 3.97 -0.23 -10.62
C TYR A 44 3.08 0.13 -11.81
N THR A 45 2.50 1.32 -11.84
CA THR A 45 1.63 1.76 -12.93
C THR A 45 2.40 1.89 -14.25
N TRP A 46 3.55 2.57 -14.25
CA TRP A 46 4.31 2.83 -15.48
C TRP A 46 4.83 1.55 -16.14
N GLN A 47 5.31 0.58 -15.36
CA GLN A 47 5.77 -0.70 -15.92
C GLN A 47 4.63 -1.51 -16.54
N LEU A 48 3.41 -1.44 -15.99
CA LEU A 48 2.25 -2.16 -16.55
C LEU A 48 1.88 -1.69 -17.96
N PHE A 49 2.26 -0.45 -18.31
CA PHE A 49 2.05 0.13 -19.63
C PHE A 49 3.34 0.20 -20.47
N GLY A 50 4.41 -0.49 -20.04
CA GLY A 50 5.65 -0.62 -20.82
C GLY A 50 6.67 0.52 -20.65
N HIS A 51 6.43 1.48 -19.76
CA HIS A 51 7.33 2.61 -19.50
C HIS A 51 8.41 2.22 -18.47
N PHE A 52 9.20 1.20 -18.82
CA PHE A 52 10.21 0.61 -17.93
C PHE A 52 11.34 1.60 -17.60
N SER A 53 11.81 2.37 -18.59
CA SER A 53 12.90 3.35 -18.41
C SER A 53 12.50 4.46 -17.44
N GLU A 54 11.29 4.98 -17.58
CA GLU A 54 10.69 6.01 -16.72
C GLU A 54 10.60 5.49 -15.28
N ALA A 55 10.10 4.26 -15.10
CA ALA A 55 10.02 3.62 -13.79
C ALA A 55 11.40 3.41 -13.17
N GLN A 56 12.39 2.98 -13.95
CA GLN A 56 13.77 2.81 -13.46
C GLN A 56 14.41 4.14 -13.05
N ARG A 57 14.17 5.24 -13.79
CA ARG A 57 14.63 6.58 -13.41
C ARG A 57 14.04 7.01 -12.06
N LEU A 58 12.74 6.78 -11.85
CA LEU A 58 12.10 7.06 -10.56
C LEU A 58 12.70 6.23 -9.42
N LEU A 59 12.93 4.94 -9.65
CA LEU A 59 13.53 4.07 -8.62
C LEU A 59 14.98 4.46 -8.30
N ASN A 60 15.76 4.91 -9.29
CA ASN A 60 17.08 5.48 -9.04
C ASN A 60 17.03 6.75 -8.20
N TRP A 61 16.06 7.62 -8.50
CA TRP A 61 15.83 8.83 -7.72
C TRP A 61 15.43 8.49 -6.27
N VAL A 62 14.52 7.55 -6.06
CA VAL A 62 14.11 7.08 -4.72
C VAL A 62 15.29 6.53 -3.94
N LYS A 63 16.11 5.67 -4.56
CA LYS A 63 17.32 5.12 -3.93
C LYS A 63 18.26 6.23 -3.43
N LYS A 64 18.47 7.25 -4.26
CA LYS A 64 19.41 8.34 -3.97
C LYS A 64 18.88 9.30 -2.90
N ASN A 65 17.56 9.55 -2.90
CA ASN A 65 17.00 10.68 -2.17
C ASN A 65 16.14 10.29 -0.96
N THR A 66 15.53 9.11 -0.94
CA THR A 66 14.45 8.81 0.03
C THR A 66 14.66 7.52 0.82
N LEU A 67 15.33 6.51 0.26
CA LEU A 67 15.63 5.26 0.96
C LEU A 67 16.58 5.52 2.15
N GLN A 68 16.15 5.06 3.33
CA GLN A 68 16.92 5.10 4.56
C GLN A 68 17.59 3.76 4.85
N SER A 69 18.52 3.74 5.81
CA SER A 69 19.33 2.56 6.13
C SER A 69 18.53 1.39 6.70
N ASP A 70 17.38 1.66 7.31
CA ASP A 70 16.44 0.67 7.84
C ASP A 70 15.44 0.15 6.79
N GLY A 71 15.48 0.68 5.57
CA GLY A 71 14.54 0.33 4.49
C GLY A 71 13.30 1.21 4.42
N GLN A 72 13.08 2.14 5.37
CA GLN A 72 12.02 3.12 5.27
C GLN A 72 12.27 4.08 4.09
N LEU A 73 11.21 4.55 3.45
CA LEU A 73 11.25 5.70 2.56
C LEU A 73 10.83 6.94 3.36
N LYS A 74 11.75 7.89 3.55
CA LYS A 74 11.56 9.04 4.45
C LYS A 74 10.26 9.83 4.17
N ASP A 75 9.87 9.96 2.90
CA ASP A 75 8.69 10.74 2.51
C ASP A 75 7.39 10.04 2.87
N PHE A 76 7.40 8.71 3.06
CA PHE A 76 6.22 7.93 3.42
C PHE A 76 5.93 7.97 4.92
N SER A 77 6.87 8.44 5.74
CA SER A 77 6.66 8.62 7.19
C SER A 77 6.08 7.38 7.89
N GLY A 78 6.56 6.19 7.49
CA GLY A 78 6.09 4.91 8.03
C GLY A 78 4.77 4.37 7.48
N ASP A 79 4.16 4.98 6.46
CA ASP A 79 2.91 4.50 5.83
C ASP A 79 3.10 3.13 5.16
N ILE A 80 2.64 2.06 5.81
CA ILE A 80 2.87 0.67 5.39
C ILE A 80 2.14 0.35 4.09
N TYR A 81 0.99 0.98 3.85
CA TYR A 81 0.24 0.81 2.59
C TYR A 81 1.03 1.36 1.41
N LYS A 82 1.61 2.56 1.54
CA LYS A 82 2.46 3.14 0.50
C LYS A 82 3.74 2.35 0.29
N HIS A 83 4.39 1.90 1.37
CA HIS A 83 5.56 1.02 1.26
C HIS A 83 5.22 -0.27 0.51
N SER A 84 4.07 -0.88 0.76
CA SER A 84 3.61 -2.09 0.05
C SER A 84 3.45 -1.86 -1.46
N TRP A 85 2.82 -0.75 -1.87
CA TRP A 85 2.71 -0.40 -3.30
C TRP A 85 4.07 -0.15 -3.95
N PHE A 86 4.95 0.59 -3.27
CA PHE A 86 6.28 0.85 -3.76
C PHE A 86 7.09 -0.44 -3.90
N PHE A 87 7.04 -1.32 -2.89
CA PHE A 87 7.67 -2.63 -2.91
C PHE A 87 7.25 -3.40 -4.15
N GLN A 88 5.95 -3.54 -4.41
CA GLN A 88 5.45 -4.30 -5.56
C GLN A 88 5.98 -3.72 -6.89
N GLY A 89 6.01 -2.39 -7.02
CA GLY A 89 6.56 -1.72 -8.20
C GLY A 89 8.04 -2.02 -8.40
N ALA A 90 8.85 -1.83 -7.36
CA ALA A 90 10.30 -2.07 -7.42
C ALA A 90 10.64 -3.55 -7.63
N HIS A 91 9.93 -4.45 -6.93
CA HIS A 91 10.21 -5.88 -6.96
C HIS A 91 9.95 -6.49 -8.34
N LYS A 92 8.83 -6.14 -8.99
CA LYS A 92 8.51 -6.63 -10.34
C LYS A 92 9.48 -6.14 -11.42
N LEU A 93 10.16 -5.01 -11.19
CA LEU A 93 11.20 -4.48 -12.06
C LEU A 93 12.60 -5.05 -11.77
N GLY A 94 12.72 -6.01 -10.84
CA GLY A 94 14.01 -6.61 -10.47
C GLY A 94 14.90 -5.68 -9.64
N ARG A 95 14.35 -4.59 -9.08
CA ARG A 95 15.09 -3.66 -8.21
C ARG A 95 15.15 -4.18 -6.79
N PHE A 96 15.86 -5.29 -6.62
CA PHE A 96 16.05 -5.95 -5.33
C PHE A 96 16.88 -5.12 -4.35
N ASP A 97 17.75 -4.24 -4.86
CA ASP A 97 18.47 -3.23 -4.08
C ASP A 97 17.55 -2.22 -3.38
N LEU A 98 16.27 -2.13 -3.79
CA LEU A 98 15.24 -1.30 -3.16
C LEU A 98 14.18 -2.16 -2.47
N SER A 99 13.65 -3.16 -3.17
CA SER A 99 12.51 -3.93 -2.67
C SER A 99 12.85 -4.79 -1.45
N TYR A 100 14.07 -5.30 -1.31
CA TYR A 100 14.44 -6.11 -0.14
C TYR A 100 14.53 -5.27 1.14
N PRO A 101 15.26 -4.13 1.16
CA PRO A 101 15.24 -3.21 2.30
C PRO A 101 13.83 -2.75 2.67
N VAL A 102 13.03 -2.34 1.69
CA VAL A 102 11.65 -1.88 1.95
C VAL A 102 10.79 -3.01 2.54
N MET A 103 10.90 -4.23 2.02
CA MET A 103 10.19 -5.36 2.60
C MET A 103 10.66 -5.67 4.02
N SER A 104 11.95 -5.54 4.31
CA SER A 104 12.48 -5.70 5.66
C SER A 104 11.84 -4.71 6.64
N PHE A 105 11.72 -3.44 6.25
CA PHE A 105 11.03 -2.42 7.04
C PHE A 105 9.54 -2.74 7.23
N ILE A 106 8.83 -3.15 6.18
CA ILE A 106 7.43 -3.55 6.28
C ILE A 106 7.29 -4.71 7.29
N LEU A 107 8.10 -5.76 7.15
CA LEU A 107 8.03 -6.94 8.01
C LEU A 107 8.40 -6.65 9.47
N SER A 108 9.25 -5.66 9.75
CA SER A 108 9.52 -5.24 11.14
C SER A 108 8.32 -4.60 11.82
N CYS A 109 7.29 -4.22 11.06
CA CYS A 109 6.05 -3.63 11.59
C CYS A 109 4.93 -4.66 11.80
N GLN A 110 5.18 -5.96 11.58
CA GLN A 110 4.14 -6.98 11.76
C GLN A 110 3.76 -7.13 13.23
N ALA A 111 2.46 -7.01 13.53
CA ALA A 111 1.92 -7.23 14.87
C ALA A 111 1.83 -8.74 15.20
N PRO A 112 1.75 -9.13 16.49
CA PRO A 112 1.57 -10.52 16.91
C PRO A 112 0.41 -11.25 16.24
N CYS A 113 -0.72 -10.55 15.98
CA CYS A 113 -1.88 -11.12 15.29
C CYS A 113 -1.66 -11.38 13.79
N GLY A 114 -0.51 -11.01 13.23
CA GLY A 114 -0.19 -11.14 11.81
C GLY A 114 -0.56 -9.92 10.96
N GLY A 115 -1.32 -8.98 11.52
CA GLY A 115 -1.72 -7.72 10.89
C GLY A 115 -0.62 -6.66 10.88
N PHE A 116 -0.90 -5.55 10.20
CA PHE A 116 0.00 -4.42 10.06
C PHE A 116 -0.70 -3.11 10.39
N PRO A 117 -0.04 -2.16 11.07
CA PRO A 117 -0.56 -0.82 11.28
C PRO A 117 -0.63 -0.03 9.97
N HIS A 118 -1.36 1.09 9.96
CA HIS A 118 -1.33 1.98 8.80
C HIS A 118 -0.02 2.77 8.75
N PHE A 119 0.40 3.33 9.88
CA PHE A 119 1.73 3.90 10.07
C PHE A 119 2.56 3.07 11.05
N ALA A 120 3.85 2.94 10.78
CA ALA A 120 4.78 2.30 11.70
C ALA A 120 4.70 2.94 13.10
N GLY A 121 4.46 2.13 14.11
CA GLY A 121 4.30 2.56 15.50
C GLY A 121 2.86 2.74 15.97
N ASP A 122 1.84 2.64 15.10
CA ASP A 122 0.45 2.70 15.55
C ASP A 122 0.10 1.52 16.48
N GLU A 123 -0.76 1.81 17.46
CA GLU A 123 -1.24 0.81 18.43
C GLU A 123 -2.29 -0.15 17.84
N LEU A 124 -2.92 0.25 16.75
CA LEU A 124 -3.95 -0.54 16.05
C LEU A 124 -3.44 -0.96 14.67
N ILE A 125 -3.73 -2.20 14.30
CA ILE A 125 -3.55 -2.70 12.94
C ILE A 125 -4.73 -2.25 12.07
N ARG A 126 -4.49 -2.12 10.77
CA ARG A 126 -5.46 -1.60 9.79
C ARG A 126 -5.65 -2.59 8.65
N SER A 127 -6.91 -2.85 8.28
CA SER A 127 -7.26 -3.84 7.25
C SER A 127 -6.54 -3.58 5.93
N LEU A 128 -6.60 -2.33 5.42
CA LEU A 128 -5.96 -1.93 4.18
C LEU A 128 -4.45 -2.26 4.15
N ALA A 129 -3.71 -1.81 5.16
CA ALA A 129 -2.27 -2.03 5.23
C ALA A 129 -1.95 -3.52 5.38
N THR A 130 -2.75 -4.24 6.16
CA THR A 130 -2.63 -5.69 6.37
C THR A 130 -2.79 -6.44 5.05
N ALA A 131 -3.91 -6.24 4.34
CA ALA A 131 -4.21 -6.92 3.08
C ALA A 131 -3.15 -6.65 1.99
N TRP A 132 -2.77 -5.39 1.79
CA TRP A 132 -1.77 -5.01 0.78
C TRP A 132 -0.35 -5.49 1.12
N THR A 133 -0.04 -5.63 2.41
CA THR A 133 1.20 -6.30 2.83
C THR A 133 1.16 -7.80 2.54
N GLY A 134 0.01 -8.46 2.70
CA GLY A 134 -0.18 -9.86 2.31
C GLY A 134 0.12 -10.10 0.82
N VAL A 135 -0.39 -9.23 -0.06
CA VAL A 135 -0.07 -9.28 -1.50
C VAL A 135 1.44 -9.10 -1.73
N SER A 136 2.06 -8.16 -1.03
CA SER A 136 3.50 -7.94 -1.10
C SER A 136 4.29 -9.18 -0.63
N ALA A 137 3.85 -9.84 0.44
CA ALA A 137 4.47 -11.06 0.95
C ALA A 137 4.40 -12.21 -0.06
N LEU A 138 3.31 -12.32 -0.82
CA LEU A 138 3.19 -13.29 -1.92
C LEU A 138 4.20 -12.99 -3.05
N TYR A 139 4.33 -11.73 -3.47
CA TYR A 139 5.35 -11.32 -4.45
C TYR A 139 6.77 -11.65 -3.96
N TYR A 140 7.02 -11.47 -2.67
CA TYR A 140 8.31 -11.77 -2.04
C TYR A 140 8.58 -13.27 -1.84
N GLY A 141 7.58 -14.14 -2.05
CA GLY A 141 7.68 -15.57 -1.79
C GLY A 141 7.61 -15.96 -0.32
N ASN A 142 7.24 -15.03 0.59
CA ASN A 142 7.08 -15.30 2.01
C ASN A 142 5.65 -15.76 2.31
N VAL A 143 5.38 -17.02 1.97
CA VAL A 143 4.06 -17.65 2.12
C VAL A 143 3.60 -17.69 3.58
N GLU A 144 4.52 -17.79 4.54
CA GLU A 144 4.18 -17.84 5.96
C GLU A 144 3.63 -16.50 6.46
N VAL A 145 4.23 -15.37 6.06
CA VAL A 145 3.67 -14.05 6.36
C VAL A 145 2.32 -13.87 5.65
N ALA A 146 2.20 -14.29 4.39
CA ALA A 146 0.95 -14.19 3.65
C ALA A 146 -0.20 -14.97 4.32
N LYS A 147 0.06 -16.16 4.86
CA LYS A 147 -0.92 -16.94 5.64
C LYS A 147 -1.35 -16.23 6.91
N LYS A 148 -0.40 -15.67 7.67
CA LYS A 148 -0.70 -14.90 8.90
C LYS A 148 -1.58 -13.69 8.60
N VAL A 149 -1.26 -12.95 7.52
CA VAL A 149 -2.09 -11.84 7.05
C VAL A 149 -3.50 -12.32 6.71
N ALA A 150 -3.63 -13.38 5.93
CA ALA A 150 -4.94 -13.92 5.56
C ALA A 150 -5.77 -14.34 6.79
N GLN A 151 -5.13 -14.99 7.76
CA GLN A 151 -5.76 -15.36 9.04
C GLN A 151 -6.21 -14.13 9.83
N CYS A 152 -5.39 -13.07 9.89
CA CYS A 152 -5.75 -11.80 10.51
C CYS A 152 -6.98 -11.15 9.84
N CYS A 153 -6.99 -11.06 8.51
CA CYS A 153 -8.13 -10.52 7.75
C CYS A 153 -9.42 -11.33 7.96
N ILE A 154 -9.34 -12.66 7.95
CA ILE A 154 -10.48 -13.55 8.23
C ILE A 154 -10.98 -13.31 9.66
N SER A 155 -10.08 -13.26 10.64
CA SER A 155 -10.45 -13.00 12.03
C SER A 155 -11.13 -11.64 12.21
N MET A 156 -10.67 -10.60 11.51
CA MET A 156 -11.33 -9.28 11.51
C MET A 156 -12.77 -9.36 11.01
N LEU A 157 -13.01 -10.12 9.94
CA LEU A 157 -14.33 -10.32 9.36
C LEU A 157 -15.25 -11.12 10.29
N GLU A 158 -14.74 -12.19 10.89
CA GLU A 158 -15.49 -13.05 11.82
C GLU A 158 -15.88 -12.33 13.12
N GLN A 159 -15.11 -11.31 13.53
CA GLN A 159 -15.37 -10.53 14.73
C GLN A 159 -16.38 -9.39 14.52
N GLN A 160 -16.83 -9.11 13.28
CA GLN A 160 -17.76 -8.01 13.02
C GLN A 160 -19.09 -8.20 13.77
N PRO A 161 -19.47 -7.29 14.68
CA PRO A 161 -20.66 -7.47 15.52
C PRO A 161 -21.95 -6.99 14.85
N ARG A 162 -21.85 -6.32 13.68
CA ARG A 162 -22.91 -5.53 13.07
C ARG A 162 -22.85 -5.58 11.54
N GLU A 163 -24.00 -5.54 10.90
CA GLU A 163 -24.12 -5.56 9.42
C GLU A 163 -24.21 -4.15 8.80
N ASP A 164 -24.55 -3.14 9.59
CA ASP A 164 -24.68 -1.75 9.12
C ASP A 164 -23.35 -1.00 9.02
N ARG A 165 -22.24 -1.65 9.40
CA ARG A 165 -20.90 -1.07 9.36
C ARG A 165 -19.82 -2.13 9.30
N PHE A 166 -18.64 -1.72 8.86
CA PHE A 166 -17.44 -2.53 8.84
C PHE A 166 -16.32 -1.85 9.64
N TYR A 167 -15.94 -2.44 10.77
CA TYR A 167 -14.79 -2.01 11.55
C TYR A 167 -13.51 -2.56 10.91
N PHE A 168 -12.55 -1.68 10.64
CA PHE A 168 -11.34 -2.04 9.89
C PHE A 168 -10.05 -1.93 10.73
N GLN A 169 -10.20 -1.85 12.06
CA GLN A 169 -9.12 -1.75 13.04
C GLN A 169 -9.13 -2.91 14.02
N MET A 170 -7.96 -3.44 14.36
CA MET A 170 -7.80 -4.40 15.46
C MET A 170 -6.62 -3.98 16.33
N THR A 171 -6.59 -4.44 17.58
CA THR A 171 -5.42 -4.36 18.44
C THR A 171 -4.28 -5.24 17.90
N GLN A 172 -3.05 -4.99 18.38
CA GLN A 172 -1.89 -5.79 17.99
C GLN A 172 -1.99 -7.28 18.34
N ASP A 173 -2.76 -7.65 19.37
CA ASP A 173 -3.06 -9.04 19.75
C ASP A 173 -4.28 -9.63 19.02
N GLY A 174 -4.98 -8.84 18.20
CA GLY A 174 -5.98 -9.35 17.26
C GLY A 174 -7.44 -9.26 17.73
N LYS A 175 -7.76 -8.34 18.63
CA LYS A 175 -9.14 -8.01 19.01
C LYS A 175 -9.67 -6.88 18.14
N LEU A 176 -10.86 -7.04 17.56
CA LEU A 176 -11.54 -5.98 16.80
C LEU A 176 -11.78 -4.75 17.66
N ALA A 177 -11.35 -3.58 17.17
CA ALA A 177 -11.60 -2.31 17.82
C ALA A 177 -13.02 -1.84 17.46
N THR A 178 -13.85 -1.67 18.48
CA THR A 178 -15.24 -1.18 18.35
C THR A 178 -15.47 -0.01 19.30
N GLU A 179 -16.50 0.81 19.07
CA GLU A 179 -16.80 1.96 19.96
C GLU A 179 -17.02 1.58 21.43
N LYS A 180 -17.34 0.30 21.71
CA LYS A 180 -17.54 -0.22 23.06
C LYS A 180 -16.25 -0.19 23.89
N ASP A 181 -15.14 -0.59 23.27
CA ASP A 181 -13.85 -0.75 23.94
C ASP A 181 -12.86 0.35 23.53
N TYR A 182 -13.06 0.97 22.36
CA TYR A 182 -12.25 2.01 21.76
C TYR A 182 -13.17 3.14 21.28
N PRO A 183 -13.40 4.21 22.07
CA PRO A 183 -14.35 5.27 21.72
C PRO A 183 -14.09 5.94 20.35
N ASN A 184 -12.84 5.90 19.88
CA ASN A 184 -12.41 6.45 18.59
C ASN A 184 -12.27 5.39 17.50
N ALA A 185 -12.83 4.18 17.68
CA ALA A 185 -12.80 3.14 16.66
C ALA A 185 -13.41 3.62 15.35
N GLU A 186 -12.68 3.43 14.27
CA GLU A 186 -13.12 3.80 12.93
C GLU A 186 -13.87 2.65 12.26
N PHE A 187 -14.88 2.99 11.47
CA PHE A 187 -15.65 2.03 10.68
C PHE A 187 -16.19 2.69 9.41
N ILE A 188 -16.49 1.87 8.41
CA ILE A 188 -17.26 2.28 7.24
C ILE A 188 -18.74 2.00 7.52
N ASP A 189 -19.57 3.03 7.47
CA ASP A 189 -21.03 2.93 7.57
C ASP A 189 -21.60 2.49 6.22
N SER A 190 -22.23 1.32 6.14
CA SER A 190 -22.73 0.79 4.86
C SER A 190 -23.91 1.57 4.29
N THR A 191 -24.50 2.48 5.08
CA THR A 191 -25.65 3.30 4.69
C THR A 191 -25.27 4.69 4.16
N LYS A 192 -23.97 5.06 4.20
CA LYS A 192 -23.49 6.39 3.81
C LYS A 192 -22.51 6.34 2.64
N THR A 193 -22.51 7.38 1.82
CA THR A 193 -21.58 7.57 0.70
C THR A 193 -20.39 8.44 1.11
N MET A 194 -19.40 8.57 0.21
CA MET A 194 -18.21 9.43 0.38
C MET A 194 -17.31 9.07 1.57
N GLN A 195 -17.25 7.79 1.92
CA GLN A 195 -16.34 7.25 2.92
C GLN A 195 -15.12 6.58 2.27
N CYS A 196 -14.10 6.31 3.08
CA CYS A 196 -12.89 5.60 2.70
C CYS A 196 -13.15 4.09 2.50
N TYR A 197 -14.01 3.72 1.55
CA TYR A 197 -14.40 2.32 1.30
C TYR A 197 -13.23 1.41 0.89
N TRP A 198 -12.10 2.00 0.48
CA TRP A 198 -10.87 1.27 0.26
C TRP A 198 -10.30 0.65 1.54
N GLU A 199 -10.72 1.09 2.74
CA GLU A 199 -10.28 0.50 4.01
C GLU A 199 -10.73 -0.95 4.23
N VAL A 200 -11.73 -1.45 3.48
CA VAL A 200 -12.15 -2.85 3.60
C VAL A 200 -10.99 -3.81 3.28
N GLY A 201 -10.06 -3.40 2.41
CA GLY A 201 -8.93 -4.21 1.93
C GLY A 201 -9.16 -4.73 0.52
#